data_AF-A0A1S1TZS1-F1
#
_entry.id   AF-A0A1S1TZS1-F1
#
_cell.length_a   1.000
_cell.length_b   1.000
_cell.length_c   1.000
_cell.angle_alpha   90.00
_cell.angle_beta   90.00
_cell.angle_gamma   90.00
#
_symmetry.space_group_name_H-M   'P 1'
#
loop_
_entity.id
_entity.type
_entity.pdbx_description
1 polymer ?
#
loop_
_entity_poly.entity_id
_entity_poly.type
_entity_poly.pdbx_seq_one_letter_code
_entity_poly.pdbx_strand_id
1 'polypeptide(L)'
;MALSATEQKTILKKQVQDWTTELKRVADLIAAAKGGNCALVMISSTDADHVDVAPELILEGAMRVNPLGWPQGFEVTLLNPTN
;
A
#
# COMPACT_ATOMS: atom_id res chain seq x y z
N MET A 1 29.51 7.09 -13.85
CA MET A 1 29.07 8.29 -13.10
C MET A 1 27.94 7.87 -12.20
N ALA A 2 27.98 8.23 -10.91
CA ALA A 2 26.85 7.97 -10.02
C ALA A 2 25.66 8.85 -10.43
N LEU A 3 24.45 8.30 -10.41
CA LEU A 3 23.22 9.06 -10.64
C LEU A 3 23.12 10.18 -9.61
N SER A 4 22.71 11.38 -10.04
CA SER A 4 22.39 12.46 -9.13
C SER A 4 21.20 12.10 -8.24
N ALA A 5 21.11 12.71 -7.05
CA ALA A 5 20.00 12.47 -6.12
C ALA A 5 18.61 12.72 -6.76
N THR A 6 18.53 13.65 -7.72
CA THR A 6 17.29 13.96 -8.46
C THR A 6 16.93 12.85 -9.46
N GLU A 7 17.91 12.30 -10.17
CA GLU A 7 17.69 11.18 -11.08
C GLU A 7 17.28 9.92 -10.30
N GLN A 8 17.92 9.66 -9.17
CA GLN A 8 17.56 8.55 -8.27
C GLN A 8 16.11 8.67 -7.79
N LYS A 9 15.68 9.85 -7.32
CA LYS A 9 14.28 10.09 -6.92
C LYS A 9 13.30 9.87 -8.06
N THR A 10 13.66 10.29 -9.27
CA THR A 10 12.82 10.15 -10.45
C THR A 10 12.65 8.69 -10.85
N ILE A 11 13.74 7.92 -10.85
CA ILE A 11 13.73 6.47 -11.11
C ILE A 11 12.89 5.75 -10.07
N LEU A 12 13.09 6.06 -8.78
CA LEU A 12 12.33 5.44 -7.70
C LEU A 12 10.83 5.72 -7.83
N LYS A 13 10.46 6.96 -8.13
CA LYS A 13 9.04 7.33 -8.36
C LYS A 13 8.43 6.51 -9.49
N LYS A 14 9.15 6.34 -10.60
CA LYS A 14 8.70 5.52 -11.73
C LYS A 14 8.54 4.06 -11.35
N GLN A 15 9.52 3.49 -10.64
CA GLN A 15 9.46 2.10 -10.18
C GLN A 15 8.27 1.85 -9.25
N VAL A 16 8.02 2.74 -8.29
CA VAL A 16 6.86 2.66 -7.41
C VAL A 16 5.55 2.69 -8.21
N GLN A 17 5.46 3.55 -9.24
CA GLN A 17 4.29 3.62 -10.11
C GLN A 17 4.09 2.32 -10.93
N ASP A 18 5.16 1.78 -11.50
CA ASP A 18 5.12 0.54 -12.29
C ASP A 18 4.70 -0.65 -11.40
N TRP A 19 5.27 -0.78 -10.20
CA TRP A 19 4.89 -1.81 -9.23
C TRP A 19 3.45 -1.67 -8.76
N THR A 20 3.00 -0.44 -8.47
CA THR A 20 1.61 -0.20 -8.07
C THR A 20 0.64 -0.61 -9.19
N THR A 21 0.99 -0.36 -10.45
CA THR A 21 0.18 -0.75 -11.60
C THR A 21 0.07 -2.27 -11.70
N GLU A 22 1.18 -2.98 -11.52
CA GLU A 22 1.19 -4.45 -11.58
C GLU A 22 0.43 -5.08 -10.42
N LEU A 23 0.53 -4.51 -9.22
CA LEU A 23 -0.24 -4.96 -8.06
C LEU A 23 -1.76 -4.80 -8.26
N LYS A 24 -2.21 -3.71 -8.89
CA LYS A 24 -3.63 -3.53 -9.27
C LYS A 24 -4.07 -4.64 -10.23
N ARG A 25 -3.27 -4.89 -11.28
CA ARG A 25 -3.55 -5.96 -12.26
C ARG A 25 -3.71 -7.33 -11.59
N VAL A 26 -2.83 -7.65 -10.64
CA VAL A 26 -2.90 -8.90 -9.87
C VAL A 26 -4.16 -8.95 -8.99
N ALA A 27 -4.51 -7.85 -8.32
CA ALA A 27 -5.73 -7.77 -7.51
C ALA A 27 -7.01 -8.02 -8.33
N ASP A 28 -7.08 -7.45 -9.54
CA ASP A 28 -8.21 -7.65 -10.45
C ASP A 28 -8.32 -9.11 -10.91
N LEU A 29 -7.19 -9.76 -11.22
CA LEU A 29 -7.15 -11.18 -11.56
C LEU A 29 -7.63 -12.07 -10.40
N ILE A 30 -7.23 -11.75 -9.16
CA ILE A 30 -7.67 -12.46 -7.97
C ILE A 30 -9.17 -12.28 -7.76
N ALA A 31 -9.70 -11.05 -7.90
CA ALA A 31 -11.12 -10.77 -7.77
C ALA A 31 -11.94 -11.57 -8.79
N ALA A 32 -11.51 -11.58 -10.05
CA ALA A 32 -12.13 -12.37 -11.12
C ALA A 32 -12.11 -13.87 -10.82
N ALA A 33 -10.97 -14.41 -10.35
CA ALA A 33 -10.83 -15.82 -10.01
C ALA A 33 -11.67 -16.24 -8.79
N LYS A 34 -11.80 -15.36 -7.79
CA LYS A 34 -12.58 -15.61 -6.56
C LYS A 34 -14.08 -15.38 -6.75
N GLY A 35 -14.51 -14.72 -7.83
CA GLY A 35 -15.90 -14.35 -8.06
C GLY A 35 -16.43 -13.30 -7.07
N GLY A 36 -15.54 -12.47 -6.51
CA GLY A 36 -15.91 -11.47 -5.49
C GLY A 36 -14.94 -10.30 -5.47
N ASN A 37 -15.44 -9.13 -5.04
CA ASN A 37 -14.65 -7.90 -5.01
C ASN A 37 -13.47 -8.04 -4.04
N CYS A 38 -12.26 -7.73 -4.52
CA CYS A 38 -11.05 -7.68 -3.70
C CYS A 38 -10.50 -6.26 -3.70
N ALA A 39 -10.21 -5.74 -2.51
CA ALA A 39 -9.55 -4.45 -2.34
C ALA A 39 -8.07 -4.70 -2.04
N LEU A 40 -7.20 -4.03 -2.79
CA LEU A 40 -5.79 -3.89 -2.46
C LEU A 40 -5.60 -2.55 -1.76
N VAL A 41 -5.15 -2.61 -0.50
CA VAL A 41 -4.93 -1.43 0.32
C VAL A 41 -3.45 -1.27 0.65
N MET A 42 -2.97 -0.03 0.59
CA MET A 42 -1.71 0.37 1.21
C MET A 42 -2.04 0.99 2.56
N ILE A 43 -1.44 0.45 3.63
CA ILE A 43 -1.60 0.94 4.99
C ILE A 43 -0.27 1.54 5.42
N SER A 44 -0.31 2.82 5.77
CA SER A 44 0.83 3.57 6.27
C SER A 44 0.52 4.04 7.69
N SER A 45 1.44 3.87 8.62
CA SER A 45 1.31 4.48 9.94
C SER A 45 1.52 6.00 9.82
N THR A 46 0.66 6.79 10.47
CA THR A 46 0.89 8.24 10.63
C THR A 46 1.70 8.57 11.87
N ASP A 47 2.01 7.56 12.68
CA ASP A 47 2.74 7.69 13.93
C ASP A 47 4.25 7.56 13.70
N ALA A 48 5.00 8.53 14.22
CA ALA A 48 6.46 8.59 14.14
C ALA A 48 7.15 7.41 14.84
N ASP A 49 6.47 6.76 15.79
CA ASP A 49 7.01 5.59 16.49
C ASP A 49 7.08 4.33 15.60
N HIS A 50 6.51 4.38 14.40
CA HIS A 50 6.50 3.27 13.44
C HIS A 50 7.59 3.36 12.35
N VAL A 51 8.51 4.32 12.42
CA VAL A 51 9.53 4.57 11.38
C VAL A 51 10.47 3.37 11.16
N ASP A 52 10.72 2.55 12.19
CA ASP A 52 11.61 1.37 12.12
C ASP A 52 10.90 0.07 12.53
N VAL A 53 9.56 0.06 12.42
CA VAL A 53 8.73 -1.08 12.81
C VAL A 53 8.50 -1.98 11.60
N ALA A 54 8.58 -3.29 11.82
CA ALA A 54 8.32 -4.28 10.77
C ALA A 54 6.90 -4.10 10.18
N PRO A 55 6.71 -4.20 8.86
CA PRO A 55 5.39 -4.01 8.22
C PRO A 55 4.27 -4.86 8.81
N GLU A 56 4.58 -6.05 9.31
CA GLU A 56 3.64 -6.96 9.95
C GLU A 56 3.02 -6.37 11.22
N LEU A 57 3.80 -5.59 11.99
CA LEU A 57 3.34 -4.93 13.21
C LEU A 57 2.51 -3.68 12.90
N ILE A 58 2.82 -2.97 11.81
CA ILE A 58 1.96 -1.89 11.28
C ILE A 58 0.60 -2.47 10.88
N LEU A 59 0.60 -3.59 10.15
CA LEU A 59 -0.63 -4.28 9.74
C LEU A 59 -1.42 -4.80 10.96
N GLU A 60 -0.74 -5.42 11.91
CA GLU A 60 -1.35 -5.92 13.14
C GLU A 60 -1.96 -4.78 13.98
N GLY A 61 -1.24 -3.66 14.11
CA GLY A 61 -1.74 -2.44 14.74
C GLY A 61 -3.02 -1.95 14.05
N ALA A 62 -2.99 -1.79 12.72
CA ALA A 62 -4.15 -1.37 11.94
C ALA A 62 -5.35 -2.32 12.09
N MET A 63 -5.13 -3.64 12.03
CA MET A 63 -6.22 -4.64 12.09
C MET A 63 -6.83 -4.81 13.48
N ARG A 64 -6.12 -4.44 14.56
CA ARG A 64 -6.60 -4.54 15.94
C ARG A 64 -7.49 -3.37 16.38
N VAL A 65 -7.48 -2.24 15.68
CA VAL A 65 -8.13 -0.99 16.14
C VAL A 65 -9.66 -1.05 16.04
N ASN A 66 -10.24 -1.67 15.01
CA ASN A 66 -11.69 -1.87 14.91
C ASN A 66 -12.05 -2.86 13.78
N PRO A 67 -12.74 -3.99 14.05
CA PRO A 67 -13.17 -4.92 13.00
C PRO A 67 -14.30 -4.39 12.10
N LEU A 68 -14.92 -3.26 12.45
CA LEU A 68 -16.07 -2.67 11.74
C LEU A 68 -15.80 -1.25 11.21
N GLY A 69 -14.56 -0.77 11.22
CA GLY A 69 -14.22 0.59 10.78
C GLY A 69 -12.77 0.73 10.31
N TRP A 70 -12.45 1.87 9.69
CA TRP A 70 -11.08 2.16 9.29
C TRP A 70 -10.19 2.42 10.52
N PRO A 71 -8.93 1.95 10.49
CA PRO A 71 -8.01 2.14 11.61
C PRO A 71 -7.66 3.62 11.81
N GLN A 72 -7.93 4.15 13.00
CA GLN A 72 -7.49 5.50 13.38
C GLN A 72 -5.97 5.53 13.55
N GLY A 73 -5.33 6.64 13.15
CA GLY A 73 -3.87 6.80 13.21
C GLY A 73 -3.10 6.15 12.04
N PHE A 74 -3.81 5.62 11.05
CA PHE A 74 -3.24 5.07 9.83
C PHE A 74 -3.85 5.77 8.61
N GLU A 75 -3.03 5.98 7.58
CA GLU A 75 -3.49 6.35 6.25
C GLU A 75 -3.73 5.07 5.47
N VAL A 76 -4.94 4.89 4.96
CA VAL A 76 -5.27 3.76 4.10
C VAL A 76 -5.64 4.24 2.70
N THR A 77 -4.86 3.81 1.72
CA THR A 77 -5.09 4.13 0.31
C THR A 77 -5.58 2.89 -0.42
N LEU A 78 -6.75 2.98 -1.04
CA LEU A 78 -7.24 1.96 -1.96
C LEU A 78 -6.45 2.07 -3.27
N LEU A 79 -5.69 1.03 -3.59
CA LEU A 79 -4.86 1.01 -4.78
C LEU A 79 -5.68 0.65 -6.03
N ASN A 80 -6.74 -0.15 -5.90
CA ASN A 80 -7.64 -0.52 -7.00
C ASN A 80 -9.08 0.00 -6.77
N PRO A 81 -9.32 1.33 -6.76
CA PRO A 81 -10.68 1.84 -6.69
C PRO A 81 -11.45 1.43 -7.96
N THR A 82 -12.64 0.86 -7.77
CA THR A 82 -13.65 0.85 -8.84
C THR A 82 -14.03 2.30 -9.13
N ASN A 83 -13.79 2.74 -10.37
CA ASN A 83 -14.38 3.97 -10.91
C ASN A 83 -15.90 3.86 -10.97
#